data_AF-A0A3R9HEQ9-F1
#
_entry.id   AF-A0A3R9HEQ9-F1
#
_cell.length_a   1.000
_cell.length_b   1.000
_cell.length_c   1.000
_cell.angle_alpha   90.00
_cell.angle_beta   90.00
_cell.angle_gamma   90.00
#
_symmetry.space_group_name_H-M   'P 1'
#
loop_
_entity.id
_entity.type
_entity.pdbx_description
1 polymer ?
#
loop_
_entity_poly.entity_id
_entity_poly.type
_entity_poly.pdbx_seq_one_letter_code
_entity_poly.pdbx_strand_id
1 'polypeptide(L)'
;MDFGTNGLAPLGQLPQVADTLLLDQTEKIAKFVRIMERELNRRKKLLSDYGVGTLELYRQASGQQEPAIVILLDSYESMKEEAYEAELFKLLVRISREGLSIGVHLLVTAGRQSNLRAQFYANFKHQLSLPQNDVGEVRSIVGSTPLAATMEDIKGRALMKRDEVDVIQLALPVAGANDAQVLNNLRQEVASLQEAWTGQRPSAIPMVPEELTEAEFYSRASVQAAYKQGLVPLGLDMETVEPITWNLSKGNLLYLTDKEEQMSALTEQIARGKQKVIVLAPKYHNLPEMEGVTILASPEEYLEGLDVMEVKLQERLEKKQREHVATVIVYNLTELVEELNSEVLETLAYVLEKGLRAGYASVVMSSPVLTKHIDVVSKSVRAYKQAIVALRLSDQSVLTVINRPIREPQLEEQEHYYIADGLTSKMKVLMM
;
A
#
# COMPACT_ATOMS: atom_id res chain seq x y z
N MET A 1 17.84 -4.77 3.82
CA MET A 1 18.00 -4.75 2.35
C MET A 1 19.11 -5.72 2.05
N ASP A 2 18.73 -6.90 1.55
CA ASP A 2 19.66 -7.97 1.19
C ASP A 2 19.78 -7.97 -0.33
N PHE A 3 20.70 -7.15 -0.86
CA PHE A 3 20.95 -7.06 -2.31
C PHE A 3 22.18 -7.86 -2.73
N GLY A 4 22.77 -8.60 -1.79
CA GLY A 4 23.88 -9.52 -2.01
C GLY A 4 23.38 -10.91 -2.41
N THR A 5 23.96 -11.94 -1.78
CA THR A 5 23.70 -13.35 -2.09
C THR A 5 22.77 -14.03 -1.08
N ASN A 6 21.78 -13.30 -0.54
CA ASN A 6 20.86 -13.77 0.50
C ASN A 6 21.55 -14.14 1.83
N GLY A 7 22.66 -13.48 2.16
CA GLY A 7 23.43 -13.75 3.37
C GLY A 7 22.68 -13.38 4.66
N LEU A 8 21.72 -12.46 4.58
CA LEU A 8 20.92 -12.01 5.74
C LEU A 8 19.62 -12.81 5.91
N ALA A 9 19.27 -13.69 4.96
CA ALA A 9 18.02 -14.44 4.98
C ALA A 9 17.71 -15.15 6.32
N PRO A 10 18.67 -15.81 7.01
CA PRO A 10 18.39 -16.43 8.30
C PRO A 10 17.94 -15.44 9.38
N LEU A 11 18.36 -14.18 9.31
CA LEU A 11 18.03 -13.15 10.30
C LEU A 11 16.61 -12.61 10.12
N GLY A 12 15.97 -12.85 8.97
CA GLY A 12 14.64 -12.31 8.65
C GLY A 12 13.53 -12.74 9.61
N GLN A 13 13.72 -13.83 10.36
CA GLN A 13 12.76 -14.34 11.34
C GLN A 13 12.99 -13.80 12.77
N LEU A 14 14.04 -13.00 12.99
CA LEU A 14 14.27 -12.38 14.29
C LEU A 14 13.08 -11.50 14.68
N PRO A 15 12.62 -11.54 15.95
CA PRO A 15 11.45 -10.79 16.38
C PRO A 15 11.61 -9.27 16.31
N GLN A 16 12.84 -8.77 16.19
CA GLN A 16 13.16 -7.34 16.02
C GLN A 16 13.20 -6.91 14.55
N VAL A 17 13.24 -7.85 13.60
CA VAL A 17 13.26 -7.51 12.17
C VAL A 17 11.84 -7.14 11.74
N ALA A 18 11.68 -5.88 11.33
CA ALA A 18 10.43 -5.39 10.77
C ALA A 18 10.16 -6.03 9.41
N ASP A 19 11.16 -6.02 8.53
CA ASP A 19 11.02 -6.55 7.18
C ASP A 19 12.37 -6.82 6.51
N THR A 20 12.35 -7.70 5.50
CA THR A 20 13.44 -7.93 4.56
C THR A 20 13.05 -7.46 3.16
N LEU A 21 13.96 -6.73 2.52
CA LEU A 21 13.77 -6.15 1.20
C LEU A 21 14.79 -6.76 0.24
N LEU A 22 14.30 -7.33 -0.86
CA LEU A 22 15.10 -7.89 -1.95
C LEU A 22 15.22 -6.88 -3.10
N LEU A 23 16.21 -7.07 -3.97
CA LEU A 23 16.56 -6.12 -5.03
C LEU A 23 15.42 -5.89 -6.03
N ASP A 24 14.68 -6.94 -6.38
CA ASP A 24 13.58 -6.94 -7.34
C ASP A 24 12.27 -6.35 -6.80
N GLN A 25 12.17 -6.11 -5.48
CA GLN A 25 10.97 -5.61 -4.81
C GLN A 25 10.82 -4.08 -4.90
N THR A 26 10.81 -3.56 -6.13
CA THR A 26 10.79 -2.11 -6.43
C THR A 26 9.68 -1.37 -5.68
N GLU A 27 8.45 -1.88 -5.69
CA GLU A 27 7.32 -1.23 -5.02
C GLU A 27 7.51 -1.18 -3.50
N LYS A 28 7.97 -2.29 -2.91
CA LYS A 28 8.19 -2.40 -1.47
C LYS A 28 9.30 -1.47 -1.00
N ILE A 29 10.37 -1.33 -1.79
CA ILE A 29 11.46 -0.38 -1.52
C ILE A 29 10.96 1.06 -1.64
N ALA A 30 10.15 1.39 -2.66
CA ALA A 30 9.56 2.71 -2.80
C ALA A 30 8.65 3.08 -1.60
N LYS A 31 7.84 2.13 -1.12
CA LYS A 31 7.05 2.29 0.12
C LYS A 31 7.92 2.45 1.35
N PHE A 32 8.97 1.64 1.49
CA PHE A 32 9.95 1.79 2.56
C PHE A 32 10.53 3.22 2.58
N VAL A 33 10.89 3.77 1.42
CA VAL A 33 11.40 5.14 1.33
C VAL A 33 10.37 6.14 1.85
N ARG A 34 9.10 6.05 1.41
CA ARG A 34 8.02 6.94 1.87
C ARG A 34 7.76 6.83 3.38
N ILE A 35 7.70 5.60 3.90
CA ILE A 35 7.48 5.31 5.33
C ILE A 35 8.61 5.90 6.17
N MET A 36 9.86 5.68 5.77
CA MET A 36 11.01 6.20 6.48
C MET A 36 11.07 7.73 6.40
N GLU A 37 10.83 8.35 5.24
CA GLU A 37 10.78 9.82 5.14
C GLU A 37 9.75 10.42 6.10
N ARG A 38 8.54 9.83 6.19
CA ARG A 38 7.51 10.23 7.15
C ARG A 38 7.98 10.06 8.60
N GLU A 39 8.64 8.95 8.90
CA GLU A 39 9.14 8.65 10.25
C GLU A 39 10.28 9.60 10.67
N LEU A 40 11.23 9.91 9.79
CA LEU A 40 12.28 10.90 10.05
C LEU A 40 11.67 12.28 10.32
N ASN A 41 10.65 12.68 9.55
CA ASN A 41 9.94 13.93 9.75
C ASN A 41 9.16 13.94 11.08
N ARG A 42 8.49 12.84 11.44
CA ARG A 42 7.78 12.69 12.73
C ARG A 42 8.74 12.86 13.90
N ARG A 43 9.87 12.15 13.90
CA ARG A 43 10.86 12.21 14.98
C ARG A 43 11.50 13.59 15.10
N LYS A 44 11.83 14.25 13.98
CA LYS A 44 12.31 15.65 14.01
C LYS A 44 11.29 16.59 14.65
N LYS A 45 10.01 16.44 14.31
CA LYS A 45 8.94 17.22 14.90
C LYS A 45 8.85 16.96 16.41
N LEU A 46 8.91 15.70 16.84
CA LEU A 46 8.95 15.35 18.27
C LEU A 46 10.10 16.03 19.01
N LEU A 47 11.31 15.98 18.46
CA LEU A 47 12.46 16.65 19.06
C LEU A 47 12.25 18.18 19.16
N SER A 48 11.73 18.77 18.08
CA SER A 48 11.42 20.21 18.02
C SER A 48 10.35 20.63 19.01
N ASP A 49 9.27 19.85 19.17
CA ASP A 49 8.15 20.14 20.06
C ASP A 49 8.60 20.17 21.54
N TYR A 50 9.68 19.44 21.87
CA TYR A 50 10.30 19.43 23.20
C TYR A 50 11.56 20.30 23.32
N GLY A 51 11.97 20.99 22.24
CA GLY A 51 13.16 21.85 22.24
C GLY A 51 14.48 21.11 22.46
N VAL A 52 14.55 19.82 22.09
CA VAL A 52 15.73 18.96 22.32
C VAL A 52 16.41 18.56 21.01
N GLY A 53 17.70 18.23 21.08
CA GLY A 53 18.51 17.88 19.91
C GLY A 53 18.63 16.38 19.63
N THR A 54 18.26 15.50 20.56
CA THR A 54 18.45 14.03 20.43
C THR A 54 17.31 13.24 21.06
N LEU A 55 17.11 12.00 20.63
CA LEU A 55 16.15 11.09 21.25
C LEU A 55 16.46 10.76 22.71
N GLU A 56 17.73 10.81 23.11
CA GLU A 56 18.12 10.64 24.51
C GLU A 56 17.57 11.79 25.36
N LEU A 57 17.76 13.03 24.92
CA LEU A 57 17.20 14.22 25.58
C LEU A 57 15.67 14.23 25.53
N TYR A 58 15.07 13.79 24.43
CA TYR A 58 13.61 13.61 24.33
C TYR A 58 13.09 12.63 25.37
N ARG A 59 13.76 11.50 25.57
CA ARG A 59 13.39 10.50 26.58
C ARG A 59 13.47 11.10 27.99
N GLN A 60 14.50 11.89 28.28
CA GLN A 60 14.64 12.58 29.56
C GLN A 60 13.56 13.64 29.79
N ALA A 61 13.17 14.38 28.74
CA ALA A 61 12.20 15.47 28.84
C ALA A 61 10.73 15.00 28.84
N SER A 62 10.40 14.00 28.03
CA SER A 62 9.01 13.52 27.83
C SER A 62 8.65 12.30 28.67
N GLY A 63 9.65 11.52 29.12
CA GLY A 63 9.45 10.18 29.68
C GLY A 63 9.04 9.11 28.66
N GLN A 64 8.86 9.47 27.39
CA GLN A 64 8.46 8.55 26.32
C GLN A 64 9.69 7.98 25.60
N GLN A 65 9.56 6.76 25.08
CA GLN A 65 10.63 6.09 24.36
C GLN A 65 10.25 5.85 22.90
N GLU A 66 11.22 6.06 22.02
CA GLU A 66 11.14 5.70 20.61
C GLU A 66 12.14 4.57 20.34
N PRO A 67 11.75 3.52 19.60
CA PRO A 67 12.66 2.41 19.28
C PRO A 67 13.77 2.88 18.34
N ALA A 68 14.97 2.35 18.53
CA ALA A 68 16.04 2.54 17.56
C ALA A 68 15.70 1.78 16.27
N ILE A 69 15.88 2.43 15.12
CA ILE A 69 15.72 1.80 13.81
C ILE A 69 17.11 1.51 13.27
N VAL A 70 17.36 0.25 12.88
CA VAL A 70 18.62 -0.15 12.26
C VAL A 70 18.33 -0.65 10.86
N ILE A 71 18.95 -0.01 9.87
CA ILE A 71 18.82 -0.38 8.46
C ILE A 71 20.12 -1.04 8.03
N LEU A 72 20.02 -2.33 7.70
CA LEU A 72 21.08 -3.10 7.08
C LEU A 72 20.94 -3.01 5.55
N LEU A 73 21.98 -2.56 4.86
CA LEU A 73 22.08 -2.56 3.41
C LEU A 73 23.29 -3.42 3.00
N ASP A 74 23.01 -4.63 2.52
CA ASP A 74 24.04 -5.52 1.99
C ASP A 74 24.19 -5.29 0.48
N SER A 75 25.43 -5.14 0.01
CA SER A 75 25.80 -4.88 -1.38
C SER A 75 25.23 -3.57 -1.94
N TYR A 76 25.77 -2.43 -1.48
CA TYR A 76 25.36 -1.09 -1.96
C TYR A 76 25.36 -0.96 -3.49
N GLU A 77 26.39 -1.47 -4.18
CA GLU A 77 26.48 -1.37 -5.63
C GLU A 77 25.34 -2.04 -6.39
N SER A 78 24.68 -3.06 -5.81
CA SER A 78 23.58 -3.77 -6.45
C SER A 78 22.37 -2.87 -6.72
N MET A 79 22.19 -1.81 -5.93
CA MET A 79 21.04 -0.90 -6.10
C MET A 79 21.22 0.13 -7.22
N LYS A 80 22.41 0.18 -7.86
CA LYS A 80 22.68 1.12 -8.96
C LYS A 80 21.83 0.73 -10.17
N GLU A 81 21.39 1.73 -10.93
CA GLU A 81 20.55 1.59 -12.14
C GLU A 81 19.12 1.12 -11.88
N GLU A 82 18.78 0.75 -10.65
CA GLU A 82 17.42 0.42 -10.25
C GLU A 82 16.50 1.66 -10.29
N ALA A 83 15.22 1.43 -10.60
CA ALA A 83 14.24 2.52 -10.73
C ALA A 83 14.08 3.35 -9.44
N TYR A 84 14.37 2.76 -8.28
CA TYR A 84 14.30 3.40 -6.97
C TYR A 84 15.62 3.99 -6.48
N GLU A 85 16.73 3.87 -7.22
CA GLU A 85 18.08 4.27 -6.78
C GLU A 85 18.11 5.71 -6.28
N ALA A 86 17.55 6.65 -7.05
CA ALA A 86 17.65 8.08 -6.75
C ALA A 86 16.98 8.44 -5.42
N GLU A 87 15.75 7.98 -5.20
CA GLU A 87 15.00 8.26 -3.98
C GLU A 87 15.56 7.49 -2.77
N LEU A 88 15.96 6.22 -2.96
CA LEU A 88 16.60 5.45 -1.91
C LEU A 88 17.93 6.09 -1.48
N PHE A 89 18.77 6.49 -2.43
CA PHE A 89 20.05 7.14 -2.15
C PHE A 89 19.87 8.47 -1.42
N LYS A 90 18.88 9.27 -1.82
CA LYS A 90 18.52 10.52 -1.12
C LYS A 90 18.14 10.26 0.33
N LEU A 91 17.32 9.25 0.60
CA LEU A 91 16.97 8.82 1.96
C LEU A 91 18.22 8.35 2.74
N LEU A 92 19.05 7.50 2.15
CA LEU A 92 20.26 6.99 2.80
C LEU A 92 21.23 8.11 3.18
N VAL A 93 21.47 9.09 2.30
CA VAL A 93 22.29 10.26 2.61
C VAL A 93 21.66 11.08 3.74
N ARG A 94 20.35 11.29 3.70
CA ARG A 94 19.62 11.98 4.77
C ARG A 94 19.83 11.28 6.12
N ILE A 95 19.60 9.97 6.19
CA ILE A 95 19.81 9.17 7.42
C ILE A 95 21.27 9.21 7.85
N SER A 96 22.24 9.12 6.93
CA SER A 96 23.66 9.17 7.29
C SER A 96 24.02 10.47 8.04
N ARG A 97 23.43 11.60 7.64
CA ARG A 97 23.72 12.92 8.20
C ARG A 97 23.00 13.19 9.51
N GLU A 98 21.73 12.79 9.63
CA GLU A 98 20.88 13.20 10.76
C GLU A 98 20.28 12.04 11.55
N GLY A 99 20.42 10.80 11.09
CA GLY A 99 19.79 9.62 11.69
C GLY A 99 20.18 9.40 13.14
N LEU A 100 21.43 9.69 13.51
CA LEU A 100 21.93 9.47 14.87
C LEU A 100 21.13 10.24 15.93
N SER A 101 20.76 11.50 15.67
CA SER A 101 20.01 12.30 16.64
C SER A 101 18.58 11.82 16.82
N ILE A 102 18.00 11.21 15.78
CA ILE A 102 16.64 10.66 15.77
C ILE A 102 16.60 9.13 15.94
N GLY A 103 17.70 8.50 16.35
CA GLY A 103 17.81 7.05 16.62
C GLY A 103 17.55 6.15 15.41
N VAL A 104 18.02 6.56 14.23
CA VAL A 104 18.03 5.76 13.00
C VAL A 104 19.48 5.54 12.57
N HIS A 105 19.87 4.28 12.42
CA HIS A 105 21.25 3.85 12.19
C HIS A 105 21.35 3.09 10.86
N LEU A 106 22.49 3.25 10.18
CA LEU A 106 22.81 2.53 8.95
C LEU A 106 24.01 1.61 9.18
N LEU A 107 23.89 0.37 8.72
CA LEU A 107 25.03 -0.50 8.48
C LEU A 107 25.00 -0.87 6.99
N VAL A 108 26.12 -0.64 6.32
CA VAL A 108 26.21 -0.79 4.87
C VAL A 108 27.44 -1.63 4.54
N THR A 109 27.27 -2.60 3.64
CA THR A 109 28.40 -3.29 3.00
C THR A 109 28.53 -2.79 1.56
N ALA A 110 29.77 -2.75 1.08
CA ALA A 110 30.11 -2.41 -0.30
C ALA A 110 31.40 -3.14 -0.65
N GLY A 111 31.51 -3.60 -1.89
CA GLY A 111 32.72 -4.26 -2.37
C GLY A 111 33.93 -3.31 -2.39
N ARG A 112 33.69 -2.03 -2.70
CA ARG A 112 34.70 -0.96 -2.69
C ARG A 112 34.08 0.35 -2.17
N GLN A 113 34.82 1.09 -1.35
CA GLN A 113 34.46 2.46 -0.94
C GLN A 113 34.40 3.40 -2.14
N SER A 114 35.23 3.20 -3.17
CA SER A 114 35.18 3.95 -4.43
C SER A 114 33.83 3.85 -5.17
N ASN A 115 33.02 2.81 -4.90
CA ASN A 115 31.65 2.70 -5.42
C ASN A 115 30.64 3.58 -4.68
N LEU A 116 30.94 3.98 -3.44
CA LEU A 116 30.12 4.83 -2.60
C LEU A 116 30.34 6.31 -2.97
N ARG A 117 29.25 7.08 -3.03
CA ARG A 117 29.34 8.52 -3.26
C ARG A 117 29.85 9.22 -1.98
N ALA A 118 30.79 10.15 -2.11
CA ALA A 118 31.45 10.82 -0.97
C ALA A 118 30.49 11.40 0.07
N GLN A 119 29.42 12.05 -0.37
CA GLN A 119 28.40 12.63 0.51
C GLN A 119 27.68 11.61 1.41
N PHE A 120 27.75 10.32 1.07
CA PHE A 120 27.12 9.25 1.83
C PHE A 120 28.08 8.72 2.91
N TYR A 121 29.27 8.26 2.51
CA TYR A 121 30.21 7.65 3.46
C TYR A 121 30.92 8.66 4.37
N ALA A 122 30.92 9.95 4.03
CA ALA A 122 31.53 10.99 4.87
C ALA A 122 30.91 11.08 6.28
N ASN A 123 29.67 10.63 6.46
CA ASN A 123 29.00 10.62 7.77
C ASN A 123 29.17 9.30 8.54
N PHE A 124 29.87 8.30 7.98
CA PHE A 124 30.15 7.05 8.69
C PHE A 124 31.28 7.21 9.69
N LYS A 125 30.90 7.29 10.96
CA LYS A 125 31.83 7.35 12.10
C LYS A 125 32.71 6.09 12.19
N HIS A 126 32.11 4.93 11.97
CA HIS A 126 32.80 3.64 12.05
C HIS A 126 32.90 3.04 10.66
N GLN A 127 34.13 2.77 10.24
CA GLN A 127 34.44 2.11 8.99
C GLN A 127 35.50 1.06 9.27
N LEU A 128 35.39 -0.08 8.61
CA LEU A 128 36.36 -1.16 8.64
C LEU A 128 36.52 -1.74 7.24
N SER A 129 37.69 -2.30 6.96
CA SER A 129 37.97 -2.98 5.71
C SER A 129 38.35 -4.43 6.00
N LEU A 130 37.65 -5.36 5.37
CA LEU A 130 38.14 -6.73 5.20
C LEU A 130 39.32 -6.72 4.20
N PRO A 131 40.02 -7.87 3.99
CA PRO A 131 40.98 -8.00 2.90
C PRO A 131 40.41 -7.52 1.57
N GLN A 132 41.18 -6.67 0.88
CA GLN A 132 40.87 -6.10 -0.42
C GLN A 132 42.03 -6.38 -1.37
N ASN A 133 41.73 -6.54 -2.66
CA ASN A 133 42.74 -6.79 -3.68
C ASN A 133 43.71 -5.60 -3.87
N ASP A 134 43.23 -4.37 -3.61
CA ASP A 134 44.00 -3.14 -3.72
C ASP A 134 44.26 -2.51 -2.35
N VAL A 135 45.54 -2.36 -2.00
CA VAL A 135 45.99 -1.70 -0.77
C VAL A 135 45.54 -0.23 -0.71
N GLY A 136 45.40 0.43 -1.86
CA GLY A 136 44.88 1.79 -1.96
C GLY A 136 43.45 1.92 -1.42
N GLU A 137 42.60 0.94 -1.70
CA GLU A 137 41.21 0.89 -1.23
C GLU A 137 41.15 0.70 0.30
N VAL A 138 42.03 -0.13 0.87
CA VAL A 138 42.14 -0.27 2.32
C VAL A 138 42.55 1.06 2.96
N ARG A 139 43.55 1.74 2.38
CA ARG A 139 44.06 3.02 2.89
C ARG A 139 43.07 4.16 2.80
N SER A 140 42.16 4.17 1.81
CA SER A 140 41.10 5.18 1.74
C SER A 140 40.05 5.03 2.85
N ILE A 141 39.87 3.81 3.37
CA ILE A 141 38.93 3.50 4.44
C ILE A 141 39.53 3.75 5.83
N VAL A 142 40.69 3.14 6.14
CA VAL A 142 41.28 3.18 7.50
C VAL A 142 42.42 4.19 7.65
N GLY A 143 42.82 4.86 6.57
CA GLY A 143 43.96 5.77 6.54
C GLY A 143 45.29 5.07 6.22
N SER A 144 46.36 5.87 6.11
CA SER A 144 47.69 5.36 5.81
C SER A 144 48.23 4.48 6.94
N THR A 145 48.56 3.23 6.62
CA THR A 145 49.08 2.24 7.58
C THR A 145 49.89 1.17 6.83
N PRO A 146 50.99 0.64 7.41
CA PRO A 146 51.69 -0.51 6.85
C PRO A 146 50.82 -1.77 6.90
N LEU A 147 49.89 -1.86 7.85
CA LEU A 147 48.99 -3.01 8.03
C LEU A 147 48.12 -3.29 6.81
N ALA A 148 47.86 -2.27 5.99
CA ALA A 148 47.08 -2.42 4.76
C ALA A 148 47.75 -3.36 3.74
N ALA A 149 49.08 -3.50 3.77
CA ALA A 149 49.81 -4.40 2.88
C ALA A 149 50.19 -5.73 3.55
N THR A 150 50.15 -5.80 4.89
CA THR A 150 50.61 -6.97 5.66
C THR A 150 49.49 -7.72 6.36
N MET A 151 48.23 -7.28 6.23
CA MET A 151 47.07 -8.00 6.78
C MET A 151 46.92 -9.37 6.10
N GLU A 152 46.81 -10.41 6.93
CA GLU A 152 46.57 -11.78 6.47
C GLU A 152 45.17 -11.94 5.86
N ASP A 153 45.07 -12.71 4.78
CA ASP A 153 43.79 -13.04 4.14
C ASP A 153 43.10 -14.20 4.88
N ILE A 154 42.51 -13.87 6.02
CA ILE A 154 41.74 -14.79 6.85
C ILE A 154 40.29 -14.31 6.87
N LYS A 155 39.32 -15.22 6.62
CA LYS A 155 37.89 -14.88 6.69
C LYS A 155 37.54 -14.21 8.03
N GLY A 156 36.90 -13.04 7.97
CA GLY A 156 36.52 -12.25 9.15
C GLY A 156 37.65 -11.40 9.76
N ARG A 157 38.88 -11.46 9.23
CA ARG A 157 39.94 -10.51 9.54
C ARG A 157 39.57 -9.14 8.95
N ALA A 158 39.82 -8.07 9.69
CA ALA A 158 39.59 -6.71 9.19
C ALA A 158 40.57 -5.72 9.82
N LEU A 159 40.76 -4.58 9.14
CA LEU A 159 41.34 -3.37 9.72
C LEU A 159 40.21 -2.43 10.14
N MET A 160 40.32 -1.86 11.32
CA MET A 160 39.39 -0.83 11.81
C MET A 160 40.18 0.32 12.39
N LYS A 161 39.84 1.55 11.98
CA LYS A 161 40.42 2.76 12.58
C LYS A 161 39.66 3.11 13.86
N ARG A 162 40.37 3.12 14.98
CA ARG A 162 39.92 3.68 16.27
C ARG A 162 40.77 4.91 16.56
N ASP A 163 41.59 4.88 17.60
CA ASP A 163 42.66 5.85 17.80
C ASP A 163 43.82 5.57 16.84
N GLU A 164 44.19 4.29 16.73
CA GLU A 164 45.13 3.75 15.74
C GLU A 164 44.40 2.77 14.79
N VAL A 165 45.11 2.25 13.79
CA VAL A 165 44.57 1.19 12.92
C VAL A 165 44.87 -0.15 13.57
N ASP A 166 43.81 -0.84 14.00
CA ASP A 166 43.90 -2.15 14.63
C ASP A 166 43.56 -3.26 13.65
N VAL A 167 44.26 -4.39 13.79
CA VAL A 167 43.89 -5.66 13.19
C VAL A 167 42.88 -6.36 14.10
N ILE A 168 41.68 -6.63 13.60
CA ILE A 168 40.61 -7.29 14.37
C ILE A 168 40.16 -8.59 13.70
N GLN A 169 39.67 -9.52 14.50
CA GLN A 169 39.00 -10.73 14.03
C GLN A 169 37.53 -10.67 14.44
N LEU A 170 36.62 -10.71 13.46
CA LEU A 170 35.19 -10.72 13.73
C LEU A 170 34.77 -12.08 14.30
N ALA A 171 33.90 -12.03 15.31
CA ALA A 171 33.27 -13.22 15.84
C ALA A 171 32.25 -13.77 14.84
N LEU A 172 32.09 -15.09 14.84
CA LEU A 172 30.94 -15.73 14.20
C LEU A 172 29.67 -15.38 14.98
N PRO A 173 28.51 -15.27 14.30
CA PRO A 173 27.24 -14.98 14.98
C PRO A 173 26.83 -16.11 15.94
N VAL A 174 27.24 -17.34 15.64
CA VAL A 174 27.09 -18.53 16.48
C VAL A 174 28.30 -19.46 16.31
N ALA A 175 28.55 -20.33 17.28
CA ALA A 175 29.61 -21.33 17.19
C ALA A 175 29.29 -22.39 16.12
N GLY A 176 30.32 -22.87 15.41
CA GLY A 176 30.23 -23.99 14.47
C GLY A 176 31.60 -24.32 13.89
N ALA A 177 31.85 -25.59 13.58
CA ALA A 177 33.15 -26.02 13.03
C ALA A 177 33.29 -25.78 11.52
N ASN A 178 32.19 -25.48 10.82
CA ASN A 178 32.17 -25.16 9.40
C ASN A 178 30.94 -24.30 9.04
N ASP A 179 30.93 -23.74 7.83
CA ASP A 179 29.89 -22.81 7.35
C ASP A 179 28.47 -23.42 7.43
N ALA A 180 28.31 -24.72 7.15
CA ALA A 180 27.02 -25.40 7.22
C ALA A 180 26.50 -25.53 8.67
N GLN A 181 27.39 -25.84 9.62
CA GLN A 181 27.03 -25.88 11.04
C GLN A 181 26.69 -24.49 11.57
N VAL A 182 27.48 -23.46 11.21
CA VAL A 182 27.19 -22.07 11.60
C VAL A 182 25.82 -21.65 11.09
N LEU A 183 25.47 -21.95 9.84
CA LEU A 183 24.17 -21.61 9.27
C LEU A 183 23.00 -22.32 9.98
N ASN A 184 23.14 -23.63 10.26
CA ASN A 184 22.10 -24.39 10.95
C ASN A 184 21.92 -23.93 12.40
N ASN A 185 23.02 -23.68 13.12
CA ASN A 185 22.98 -23.18 14.49
C ASN A 185 22.38 -21.77 14.53
N LEU A 186 22.65 -20.93 13.52
CA LEU A 186 22.07 -19.58 13.43
C LEU A 186 20.55 -19.65 13.27
N ARG A 187 20.05 -20.55 12.40
CA ARG A 187 18.61 -20.76 12.22
C ARG A 187 17.95 -21.24 13.52
N GLN A 188 18.59 -22.15 14.24
CA GLN A 188 18.09 -22.63 15.54
C GLN A 188 18.05 -21.50 16.58
N GLU A 189 19.11 -20.68 16.65
CA GLU A 189 19.16 -19.54 17.57
C GLU A 189 18.07 -18.50 17.25
N VAL A 190 17.88 -18.17 15.97
CA VAL A 190 16.81 -17.26 15.54
C VAL A 190 15.42 -17.81 15.91
N ALA A 191 15.16 -19.10 15.69
CA ALA A 191 13.90 -19.73 16.07
C ALA A 191 13.67 -19.70 17.59
N SER A 192 14.71 -20.00 18.38
CA SER A 192 14.69 -19.91 19.84
C SER A 192 14.35 -18.48 20.31
N LEU A 193 15.00 -17.46 19.75
CA LEU A 193 14.71 -16.05 20.05
C LEU A 193 13.29 -15.65 19.63
N GLN A 194 12.81 -16.18 18.51
CA GLN A 194 11.46 -15.95 18.02
C GLN A 194 10.40 -16.52 18.98
N GLU A 195 10.61 -17.73 19.50
CA GLU A 195 9.74 -18.39 20.48
C GLU A 195 9.79 -17.70 21.85
N ALA A 196 10.97 -17.25 22.28
CA ALA A 196 11.16 -16.57 23.56
C ALA A 196 10.57 -15.15 23.60
N TRP A 197 10.33 -14.52 22.45
CA TRP A 197 9.87 -13.14 22.40
C TRP A 197 8.35 -13.00 22.58
N THR A 198 7.95 -12.43 23.72
CA THR A 198 6.54 -12.15 24.06
C THR A 198 6.13 -10.69 23.83
N GLY A 199 7.05 -9.84 23.39
CA GLY A 199 6.82 -8.41 23.17
C GLY A 199 6.14 -8.10 21.84
N GLN A 200 5.78 -6.83 21.64
CA GLN A 200 5.28 -6.36 20.35
C GLN A 200 6.39 -6.47 19.30
N ARG A 201 6.04 -6.99 18.12
CA ARG A 201 6.92 -6.99 16.94
C ARG A 201 6.70 -5.73 16.12
N PRO A 202 7.75 -5.21 15.46
CA PRO A 202 7.57 -4.14 14.48
C PRO A 202 6.71 -4.62 13.32
N SER A 203 5.92 -3.71 12.75
CA SER A 203 5.12 -3.99 11.57
C SER A 203 5.99 -4.05 10.31
N ALA A 204 5.72 -5.03 9.45
CA ALA A 204 6.32 -5.11 8.12
C ALA A 204 5.84 -3.98 7.20
N ILE A 205 6.50 -3.80 6.06
CA ILE A 205 6.06 -2.85 5.04
C ILE A 205 4.73 -3.34 4.47
N PRO A 206 3.66 -2.53 4.50
CA PRO A 206 2.35 -2.95 4.06
C PRO A 206 2.35 -3.21 2.55
N MET A 207 2.13 -4.47 2.18
CA MET A 207 2.02 -4.92 0.79
C MET A 207 0.69 -5.64 0.59
N VAL A 208 0.06 -5.36 -0.55
CA VAL A 208 -1.04 -6.19 -1.06
C VAL A 208 -0.40 -7.36 -1.80
N PRO A 209 -0.94 -8.60 -1.71
CA PRO A 209 -0.45 -9.71 -2.52
C PRO A 209 -0.53 -9.43 -4.02
N GLU A 210 0.29 -10.15 -4.79
CA GLU A 210 0.28 -10.10 -6.26
C GLU A 210 -1.06 -10.57 -6.84
N GLU A 211 -1.71 -11.53 -6.20
CA GLU A 211 -3.08 -11.91 -6.47
C GLU A 211 -3.88 -11.81 -5.17
N LEU A 212 -4.92 -10.97 -5.16
CA LEU A 212 -5.78 -10.82 -3.99
C LEU A 212 -6.92 -11.83 -4.09
N THR A 213 -6.83 -12.88 -3.27
CA THR A 213 -7.89 -13.90 -3.18
C THR A 213 -8.98 -13.50 -2.20
N GLU A 214 -10.19 -14.06 -2.36
CA GLU A 214 -11.28 -13.85 -1.40
C GLU A 214 -10.88 -14.26 0.02
N ALA A 215 -10.24 -15.41 0.18
CA ALA A 215 -9.83 -15.93 1.48
C ALA A 215 -8.88 -14.96 2.20
N GLU A 216 -7.91 -14.40 1.48
CA GLU A 216 -6.99 -13.41 2.03
C GLU A 216 -7.66 -12.07 2.33
N PHE A 217 -8.58 -11.63 1.47
CA PHE A 217 -9.32 -10.39 1.67
C PHE A 217 -10.22 -10.48 2.92
N TYR A 218 -11.07 -11.50 3.01
CA TYR A 218 -12.04 -11.64 4.11
C TYR A 218 -11.43 -12.10 5.44
N SER A 219 -10.25 -12.71 5.43
CA SER A 219 -9.53 -13.08 6.67
C SER A 219 -8.89 -11.88 7.37
N ARG A 220 -8.75 -10.73 6.70
CA ARG A 220 -8.14 -9.52 7.29
C ARG A 220 -9.01 -8.93 8.39
N ALA A 221 -8.40 -8.67 9.54
CA ALA A 221 -9.07 -8.08 10.69
C ALA A 221 -9.70 -6.71 10.38
N SER A 222 -9.04 -5.88 9.57
CA SER A 222 -9.55 -4.58 9.13
C SER A 222 -10.80 -4.70 8.25
N VAL A 223 -10.81 -5.65 7.31
CA VAL A 223 -11.98 -5.96 6.46
C VAL A 223 -13.14 -6.46 7.30
N GLN A 224 -12.89 -7.39 8.24
CA GLN A 224 -13.91 -7.88 9.18
C GLN A 224 -14.47 -6.76 10.08
N ALA A 225 -13.62 -5.84 10.52
CA ALA A 225 -14.05 -4.69 11.32
C ALA A 225 -14.97 -3.76 10.52
N ALA A 226 -14.68 -3.51 9.24
CA ALA A 226 -15.53 -2.72 8.36
C ALA A 226 -16.93 -3.35 8.20
N TYR A 227 -17.01 -4.67 7.97
CA TYR A 227 -18.29 -5.39 7.90
C TYR A 227 -19.07 -5.35 9.22
N LYS A 228 -18.38 -5.45 10.37
CA LYS A 228 -19.01 -5.31 11.70
C LYS A 228 -19.64 -3.92 11.89
N GLN A 229 -19.04 -2.88 11.32
CA GLN A 229 -19.56 -1.51 11.31
C GLN A 229 -20.65 -1.29 10.25
N GLY A 230 -20.99 -2.30 9.45
CA GLY A 230 -21.99 -2.19 8.38
C GLY A 230 -21.50 -1.47 7.13
N LEU A 231 -20.19 -1.30 6.99
CA LEU A 231 -19.56 -0.75 5.78
C LEU A 231 -19.33 -1.87 4.77
N VAL A 232 -19.29 -1.49 3.49
CA VAL A 232 -18.93 -2.39 2.38
C VAL A 232 -17.51 -2.05 1.93
N PRO A 233 -16.51 -2.91 2.23
CA PRO A 233 -15.18 -2.82 1.66
C PRO A 233 -15.24 -3.05 0.15
N LEU A 234 -14.67 -2.13 -0.62
CA LEU A 234 -14.60 -2.17 -2.08
C LEU A 234 -13.29 -2.79 -2.58
N GLY A 235 -12.24 -2.76 -1.78
CA GLY A 235 -10.91 -3.27 -2.10
C GLY A 235 -9.91 -2.87 -1.02
N LEU A 236 -8.62 -3.13 -1.24
CA LEU A 236 -7.53 -2.71 -0.36
C LEU A 236 -6.77 -1.55 -1.00
N ASP A 237 -6.56 -0.48 -0.25
CA ASP A 237 -5.69 0.61 -0.67
C ASP A 237 -4.26 0.09 -0.86
N MET A 238 -3.64 0.37 -2.00
CA MET A 238 -2.31 -0.17 -2.30
C MET A 238 -1.22 0.43 -1.40
N GLU A 239 -1.39 1.62 -0.83
CA GLU A 239 -0.38 2.24 0.02
C GLU A 239 -0.44 1.75 1.47
N THR A 240 -1.65 1.65 2.00
CA THR A 240 -1.91 1.37 3.42
C THR A 240 -2.32 -0.07 3.69
N VAL A 241 -2.81 -0.79 2.67
CA VAL A 241 -3.37 -2.15 2.77
C VAL A 241 -4.61 -2.20 3.67
N GLU A 242 -5.20 -1.04 3.94
CA GLU A 242 -6.48 -0.91 4.63
C GLU A 242 -7.64 -0.98 3.64
N PRO A 243 -8.83 -1.44 4.07
CA PRO A 243 -9.99 -1.51 3.20
C PRO A 243 -10.45 -0.10 2.80
N ILE A 244 -10.56 0.13 1.50
CA ILE A 244 -11.31 1.27 0.98
C ILE A 244 -12.79 0.94 1.10
N THR A 245 -13.54 1.81 1.78
CA THR A 245 -14.98 1.63 1.97
C THR A 245 -15.75 2.75 1.28
N TRP A 246 -16.95 2.43 0.80
CA TRP A 246 -17.83 3.43 0.22
C TRP A 246 -18.36 4.37 1.30
N ASN A 247 -17.99 5.65 1.21
CA ASN A 247 -18.46 6.66 2.15
C ASN A 247 -19.78 7.29 1.67
N LEU A 248 -20.89 6.81 2.24
CA LEU A 248 -22.24 7.32 1.91
C LEU A 248 -22.42 8.82 2.17
N SER A 249 -21.67 9.42 3.10
CA SER A 249 -21.75 10.86 3.36
C SER A 249 -21.19 11.72 2.21
N LYS A 250 -20.35 11.13 1.35
CA LYS A 250 -19.75 11.79 0.19
C LYS A 250 -20.55 11.62 -1.11
N GLY A 251 -21.61 10.82 -1.10
CA GLY A 251 -22.50 10.64 -2.24
C GLY A 251 -22.57 9.22 -2.79
N ASN A 252 -23.27 9.09 -3.92
CA ASN A 252 -23.33 7.87 -4.69
C ASN A 252 -21.98 7.52 -5.34
N LEU A 253 -21.83 6.26 -5.77
CA LEU A 253 -20.61 5.72 -6.34
C LEU A 253 -20.78 5.47 -7.85
N LEU A 254 -19.83 5.92 -8.65
CA LEU A 254 -19.72 5.56 -10.06
C LEU A 254 -18.64 4.48 -10.23
N TYR A 255 -18.89 3.43 -10.98
CA TYR A 255 -17.87 2.48 -11.39
C TYR A 255 -17.68 2.56 -12.90
N LEU A 256 -16.49 3.00 -13.32
CA LEU A 256 -16.12 3.05 -14.73
C LEU A 256 -15.31 1.83 -15.11
N THR A 257 -15.86 1.02 -16.01
CA THR A 257 -15.20 -0.14 -16.60
C THR A 257 -15.83 -0.49 -17.95
N ASP A 258 -15.04 -1.10 -18.83
CA ASP A 258 -15.48 -1.68 -20.11
C ASP A 258 -15.69 -3.21 -20.02
N LYS A 259 -15.46 -3.81 -18.85
CA LYS A 259 -15.54 -5.26 -18.63
C LYS A 259 -16.74 -5.62 -17.75
N GLU A 260 -17.58 -6.52 -18.24
CA GLU A 260 -18.74 -7.00 -17.46
C GLU A 260 -18.35 -7.92 -16.30
N GLU A 261 -17.26 -8.68 -16.42
CA GLU A 261 -16.81 -9.54 -15.31
C GLU A 261 -16.50 -8.72 -14.07
N GLN A 262 -15.92 -7.53 -14.28
CA GLN A 262 -15.60 -6.56 -13.23
C GLN A 262 -16.87 -5.97 -12.59
N MET A 263 -17.88 -5.62 -13.39
CA MET A 263 -19.18 -5.17 -12.89
C MET A 263 -19.87 -6.25 -12.05
N SER A 264 -19.79 -7.50 -12.48
CA SER A 264 -20.35 -8.65 -11.76
C SER A 264 -19.64 -8.88 -10.43
N ALA A 265 -18.30 -8.87 -10.42
CA ALA A 265 -17.49 -9.01 -9.20
C ALA A 265 -17.82 -7.93 -8.16
N LEU A 266 -17.94 -6.67 -8.57
CA LEU A 266 -18.33 -5.59 -7.65
C LEU A 266 -19.76 -5.75 -7.13
N THR A 267 -20.68 -6.23 -7.98
CA THR A 267 -22.08 -6.47 -7.58
C THR A 267 -22.16 -7.54 -6.49
N GLU A 268 -21.45 -8.66 -6.66
CA GLU A 268 -21.37 -9.72 -5.66
C GLU A 268 -20.72 -9.25 -4.35
N GLN A 269 -19.67 -8.44 -4.46
CA GLN A 269 -19.01 -7.87 -3.29
C GLN A 269 -19.94 -6.95 -2.49
N ILE A 270 -20.77 -6.15 -3.17
CA ILE A 270 -21.79 -5.31 -2.52
C ILE A 270 -22.91 -6.18 -1.92
N ALA A 271 -23.30 -7.27 -2.59
CA ALA A 271 -24.33 -8.20 -2.12
C ALA A 271 -23.98 -8.90 -0.79
N ARG A 272 -22.69 -9.04 -0.46
CA ARG A 272 -22.23 -9.54 0.86
C ARG A 272 -22.49 -8.57 2.01
N GLY A 273 -22.91 -7.34 1.73
CA GLY A 273 -23.33 -6.37 2.74
C GLY A 273 -24.61 -6.79 3.48
N LYS A 274 -24.96 -6.05 4.55
CA LYS A 274 -26.19 -6.30 5.32
C LYS A 274 -27.45 -5.70 4.70
N GLN A 275 -27.28 -4.88 3.68
CA GLN A 275 -28.35 -4.06 3.12
C GLN A 275 -29.06 -4.80 2.00
N LYS A 276 -30.33 -4.47 1.73
CA LYS A 276 -31.01 -5.01 0.55
C LYS A 276 -30.32 -4.48 -0.70
N VAL A 277 -30.04 -5.36 -1.67
CA VAL A 277 -29.49 -4.93 -2.97
C VAL A 277 -30.56 -5.07 -4.04
N ILE A 278 -30.75 -4.00 -4.81
CA ILE A 278 -31.67 -3.96 -5.95
C ILE A 278 -30.82 -3.62 -7.16
N VAL A 279 -30.83 -4.48 -8.18
CA VAL A 279 -30.04 -4.30 -9.40
C VAL A 279 -30.97 -4.03 -10.57
N LEU A 280 -30.76 -2.92 -11.27
CA LEU A 280 -31.32 -2.69 -12.60
C LEU A 280 -30.25 -3.07 -13.61
N ALA A 281 -30.48 -4.15 -14.35
CA ALA A 281 -29.54 -4.67 -15.33
C ALA A 281 -30.21 -4.78 -16.71
N PRO A 282 -29.47 -4.64 -17.83
CA PRO A 282 -30.03 -4.87 -19.16
C PRO A 282 -30.58 -6.30 -19.30
N LYS A 283 -31.43 -6.51 -20.30
CA LYS A 283 -32.07 -7.81 -20.55
C LYS A 283 -31.08 -8.98 -20.67
N TYR A 284 -29.90 -8.73 -21.25
CA TYR A 284 -28.87 -9.73 -21.47
C TYR A 284 -27.64 -9.51 -20.56
N HIS A 285 -27.85 -9.55 -19.24
CA HIS A 285 -26.77 -9.43 -18.27
C HIS A 285 -26.11 -10.77 -17.92
N ASN A 286 -24.88 -10.72 -17.38
CA ASN A 286 -24.13 -11.88 -16.93
C ASN A 286 -24.12 -12.10 -15.41
N LEU A 287 -24.97 -11.38 -14.65
CA LEU A 287 -25.06 -11.55 -13.19
C LEU A 287 -25.62 -12.93 -12.79
N PRO A 288 -25.00 -13.61 -11.80
CA PRO A 288 -25.57 -14.83 -11.23
C PRO A 288 -26.74 -14.52 -10.29
N GLU A 289 -27.55 -15.54 -10.01
CA GLU A 289 -28.55 -15.46 -8.94
C GLU A 289 -27.83 -15.38 -7.58
N MET A 290 -28.21 -14.39 -6.77
CA MET A 290 -27.61 -14.12 -5.46
C MET A 290 -28.70 -14.00 -4.40
N GLU A 291 -28.48 -14.61 -3.23
CA GLU A 291 -29.41 -14.49 -2.11
C GLU A 291 -29.48 -13.05 -1.60
N GLY A 292 -30.68 -12.52 -1.39
CA GLY A 292 -30.89 -11.15 -0.89
C GLY A 292 -30.76 -10.04 -1.94
N VAL A 293 -30.49 -10.40 -3.20
CA VAL A 293 -30.43 -9.46 -4.34
C VAL A 293 -31.72 -9.56 -5.15
N THR A 294 -32.34 -8.42 -5.46
CA THR A 294 -33.47 -8.34 -6.40
C THR A 294 -32.95 -7.81 -7.73
N ILE A 295 -32.96 -8.62 -8.78
CA ILE A 295 -32.58 -8.20 -10.14
C ILE A 295 -33.84 -7.84 -10.91
N LEU A 296 -33.84 -6.67 -11.53
CA LEU A 296 -34.86 -6.19 -12.47
C LEU A 296 -34.17 -6.14 -13.84
N ALA A 297 -34.68 -6.90 -14.81
CA ALA A 297 -34.05 -7.10 -16.12
C ALA A 297 -35.05 -7.09 -17.30
N SER A 298 -36.27 -6.62 -17.07
CA SER A 298 -37.28 -6.46 -18.12
C SER A 298 -38.05 -5.14 -17.99
N PRO A 299 -38.63 -4.61 -19.09
CA PRO A 299 -39.38 -3.35 -19.05
C PRO A 299 -40.48 -3.28 -17.98
N GLU A 300 -41.20 -4.39 -17.77
CA GLU A 300 -42.25 -4.50 -16.76
C GLU A 300 -41.67 -4.46 -15.34
N GLU A 301 -40.57 -5.18 -15.11
CA GLU A 301 -39.86 -5.20 -13.82
C GLU A 301 -39.20 -3.87 -13.48
N TYR A 302 -38.62 -3.17 -14.48
CA TYR A 302 -38.04 -1.85 -14.27
C TYR A 302 -39.10 -0.87 -13.78
N LEU A 303 -40.26 -0.84 -14.45
CA LEU A 303 -41.35 0.05 -14.14
C LEU A 303 -41.94 -0.26 -12.75
N GLU A 304 -42.33 -1.50 -12.49
CA GLU A 304 -42.88 -1.90 -11.20
C GLU A 304 -41.88 -1.65 -10.05
N GLY A 305 -40.62 -2.03 -10.26
CA GLY A 305 -39.56 -1.87 -9.26
C GLY A 305 -39.24 -0.41 -8.96
N LEU A 306 -39.17 0.45 -9.97
CA LEU A 306 -38.90 1.88 -9.81
C LEU A 306 -40.08 2.62 -9.18
N ASP A 307 -41.32 2.31 -9.56
CA ASP A 307 -42.51 2.90 -8.95
C ASP A 307 -42.60 2.55 -7.45
N VAL A 308 -42.36 1.28 -7.11
CA VAL A 308 -42.32 0.83 -5.71
C VAL A 308 -41.20 1.52 -4.93
N MET A 309 -40.03 1.73 -5.56
CA MET A 309 -38.94 2.47 -4.94
C MET A 309 -39.30 3.94 -4.73
N GLU A 310 -39.86 4.61 -5.73
CA GLU A 310 -40.25 6.02 -5.66
C GLU A 310 -41.20 6.28 -4.49
N VAL A 311 -42.26 5.47 -4.37
CA VAL A 311 -43.22 5.58 -3.25
C VAL A 311 -42.51 5.44 -1.90
N LYS A 312 -41.64 4.44 -1.74
CA LYS A 312 -40.87 4.23 -0.50
C LYS A 312 -39.92 5.38 -0.20
N LEU A 313 -39.29 5.96 -1.23
CA LEU A 313 -38.41 7.11 -1.09
C LEU A 313 -39.19 8.32 -0.59
N GLN A 314 -40.35 8.62 -1.20
CA GLN A 314 -41.19 9.74 -0.80
C GLN A 314 -41.61 9.62 0.67
N GLU A 315 -42.12 8.46 1.10
CA GLU A 315 -42.48 8.23 2.50
C GLU A 315 -41.31 8.45 3.47
N ARG A 316 -40.12 7.97 3.12
CA ARG A 316 -38.92 8.08 3.98
C ARG A 316 -38.40 9.51 4.03
N LEU A 317 -38.47 10.25 2.93
CA LEU A 317 -38.13 11.68 2.88
C LEU A 317 -39.06 12.50 3.78
N GLU A 318 -40.37 12.22 3.74
CA GLU A 318 -41.36 12.87 4.61
C GLU A 318 -41.10 12.57 6.09
N LYS A 319 -40.82 11.31 6.41
CA LYS A 319 -40.47 10.84 7.77
C LYS A 319 -39.05 11.23 8.20
N LYS A 320 -38.26 11.86 7.32
CA LYS A 320 -36.84 12.22 7.52
C LYS A 320 -35.97 11.03 7.94
N GLN A 321 -36.30 9.85 7.45
CA GLN A 321 -35.52 8.63 7.66
C GLN A 321 -34.33 8.61 6.70
N ARG A 322 -33.13 8.48 7.25
CA ARG A 322 -31.86 8.62 6.50
C ARG A 322 -30.94 7.43 6.68
N GLU A 323 -31.30 6.50 7.55
CA GLU A 323 -30.58 5.26 7.75
C GLU A 323 -30.51 4.48 6.43
N HIS A 324 -29.32 3.97 6.11
CA HIS A 324 -29.08 3.21 4.90
C HIS A 324 -29.81 1.87 4.99
N VAL A 325 -30.72 1.60 4.04
CA VAL A 325 -31.59 0.42 4.02
C VAL A 325 -31.44 -0.40 2.73
N ALA A 326 -31.05 0.24 1.63
CA ALA A 326 -30.91 -0.43 0.35
C ALA A 326 -29.80 0.19 -0.50
N THR A 327 -29.10 -0.65 -1.25
CA THR A 327 -28.19 -0.25 -2.32
C THR A 327 -28.85 -0.51 -3.66
N VAL A 328 -29.00 0.52 -4.48
CA VAL A 328 -29.49 0.42 -5.86
C VAL A 328 -28.29 0.38 -6.80
N ILE A 329 -28.12 -0.74 -7.49
CA ILE A 329 -27.07 -0.93 -8.49
C ILE A 329 -27.70 -0.70 -9.87
N VAL A 330 -27.15 0.23 -10.63
CA VAL A 330 -27.45 0.38 -12.06
C VAL A 330 -26.32 -0.30 -12.81
N TYR A 331 -26.57 -1.52 -13.26
CA TYR A 331 -25.60 -2.36 -13.95
C TYR A 331 -25.57 -1.98 -15.43
N ASN A 332 -24.37 -1.82 -15.99
CA ASN A 332 -24.13 -1.43 -17.38
C ASN A 332 -25.09 -0.33 -17.89
N LEU A 333 -24.99 0.88 -17.31
CA LEU A 333 -25.84 2.02 -17.63
C LEU A 333 -25.87 2.32 -19.14
N THR A 334 -24.72 2.21 -19.81
CA THR A 334 -24.59 2.49 -21.25
C THR A 334 -25.58 1.68 -22.09
N GLU A 335 -25.76 0.41 -21.77
CA GLU A 335 -26.71 -0.47 -22.45
C GLU A 335 -28.13 -0.29 -21.89
N LEU A 336 -28.27 -0.17 -20.56
CA LEU A 336 -29.58 -0.06 -19.92
C LEU A 336 -30.39 1.13 -20.45
N VAL A 337 -29.77 2.30 -20.65
CA VAL A 337 -30.50 3.49 -21.14
C VAL A 337 -31.09 3.33 -22.54
N GLU A 338 -30.62 2.37 -23.33
CA GLU A 338 -31.19 2.06 -24.65
C GLU A 338 -32.49 1.26 -24.55
N GLU A 339 -32.70 0.53 -23.45
CA GLU A 339 -33.90 -0.25 -23.17
C GLU A 339 -34.99 0.56 -22.45
N LEU A 340 -34.61 1.64 -21.76
CA LEU A 340 -35.52 2.44 -20.94
C LEU A 340 -36.23 3.53 -21.76
N ASN A 341 -37.53 3.68 -21.53
CA ASN A 341 -38.30 4.80 -22.08
C ASN A 341 -38.08 6.09 -21.25
N SER A 342 -38.56 7.22 -21.76
CA SER A 342 -38.37 8.52 -21.11
C SER A 342 -39.00 8.62 -19.72
N GLU A 343 -40.12 7.95 -19.47
CA GLU A 343 -40.80 7.96 -18.16
C GLU A 343 -39.96 7.24 -17.12
N VAL A 344 -39.49 6.04 -17.44
CA VAL A 344 -38.66 5.22 -16.53
C VAL A 344 -37.31 5.88 -16.27
N LEU A 345 -36.72 6.58 -17.26
CA LEU A 345 -35.49 7.35 -17.08
C LEU A 345 -35.66 8.51 -16.07
N GLU A 346 -36.79 9.20 -16.08
CA GLU A 346 -37.07 10.28 -15.12
C GLU A 346 -37.24 9.72 -13.69
N THR A 347 -37.96 8.59 -13.54
CA THR A 347 -38.10 7.93 -12.23
C THR A 347 -36.76 7.41 -11.72
N LEU A 348 -35.93 6.81 -12.58
CA LEU A 348 -34.58 6.39 -12.21
C LEU A 348 -33.72 7.59 -11.79
N ALA A 349 -33.76 8.70 -12.52
CA ALA A 349 -33.04 9.92 -12.13
C ALA A 349 -33.49 10.44 -10.76
N TYR A 350 -34.80 10.41 -10.47
CA TYR A 350 -35.32 10.73 -9.15
C TYR A 350 -34.75 9.83 -8.05
N VAL A 351 -34.72 8.51 -8.27
CA VAL A 351 -34.14 7.53 -7.35
C VAL A 351 -32.65 7.84 -7.12
N LEU A 352 -31.87 8.11 -8.15
CA LEU A 352 -30.44 8.41 -8.01
C LEU A 352 -30.20 9.73 -7.26
N GLU A 353 -30.99 10.77 -7.54
CA GLU A 353 -30.81 12.09 -6.92
C GLU A 353 -31.31 12.20 -5.48
N LYS A 354 -32.46 11.56 -5.18
CA LYS A 354 -33.11 11.65 -3.86
C LYS A 354 -32.84 10.44 -2.99
N GLY A 355 -32.48 9.31 -3.58
CA GLY A 355 -32.29 8.02 -2.92
C GLY A 355 -31.44 8.12 -1.67
N LEU A 356 -30.24 8.71 -1.79
CA LEU A 356 -29.28 8.78 -0.69
C LEU A 356 -29.86 9.49 0.54
N ARG A 357 -30.71 10.52 0.35
CA ARG A 357 -31.36 11.25 1.44
C ARG A 357 -32.47 10.46 2.15
N ALA A 358 -32.93 9.40 1.52
CA ALA A 358 -33.92 8.46 2.04
C ALA A 358 -33.29 7.10 2.43
N GLY A 359 -31.95 6.98 2.42
CA GLY A 359 -31.27 5.73 2.75
C GLY A 359 -31.20 4.69 1.61
N TYR A 360 -31.40 5.12 0.36
CA TYR A 360 -31.19 4.31 -0.84
C TYR A 360 -29.95 4.81 -1.56
N ALA A 361 -28.80 4.25 -1.23
CA ALA A 361 -27.55 4.66 -1.87
C ALA A 361 -27.43 4.00 -3.24
N SER A 362 -26.80 4.66 -4.20
CA SER A 362 -26.68 4.13 -5.56
C SER A 362 -25.24 3.88 -5.99
N VAL A 363 -25.02 2.74 -6.65
CA VAL A 363 -23.79 2.42 -7.39
C VAL A 363 -24.16 2.32 -8.86
N VAL A 364 -23.56 3.15 -9.71
CA VAL A 364 -23.83 3.14 -11.15
C VAL A 364 -22.60 2.63 -11.87
N MET A 365 -22.73 1.58 -12.66
CA MET A 365 -21.66 0.96 -13.42
C MET A 365 -21.82 1.33 -14.89
N SER A 366 -20.76 1.83 -15.53
CA SER A 366 -20.85 2.33 -16.91
C SER A 366 -19.51 2.28 -17.61
N SER A 367 -19.54 2.18 -18.94
CA SER A 367 -18.34 2.44 -19.75
C SER A 367 -18.00 3.93 -19.80
N PRO A 368 -16.76 4.32 -20.13
CA PRO A 368 -16.36 5.73 -20.31
C PRO A 368 -17.14 6.45 -21.42
N VAL A 369 -17.84 5.70 -22.28
CA VAL A 369 -18.70 6.24 -23.35
C VAL A 369 -19.91 7.01 -22.79
N LEU A 370 -20.19 6.91 -21.49
CA LEU A 370 -21.18 7.70 -20.74
C LEU A 370 -21.21 9.20 -21.08
N THR A 371 -20.07 9.79 -21.46
CA THR A 371 -20.00 11.21 -21.85
C THR A 371 -20.79 11.53 -23.12
N LYS A 372 -21.08 10.55 -23.97
CA LYS A 372 -21.85 10.73 -25.21
C LYS A 372 -23.35 10.74 -24.98
N HIS A 373 -23.83 10.14 -23.88
CA HIS A 373 -25.24 10.04 -23.57
C HIS A 373 -25.77 11.36 -22.98
N ILE A 374 -26.90 11.83 -23.51
CA ILE A 374 -27.49 13.14 -23.18
C ILE A 374 -28.76 13.04 -22.34
N ASP A 375 -29.17 11.83 -21.98
CA ASP A 375 -30.31 11.57 -21.09
C ASP A 375 -30.06 12.11 -19.67
N VAL A 376 -31.15 12.20 -18.89
CA VAL A 376 -31.15 12.80 -17.55
C VAL A 376 -30.32 11.97 -16.55
N VAL A 377 -30.35 10.64 -16.65
CA VAL A 377 -29.63 9.72 -15.78
C VAL A 377 -28.12 9.87 -16.01
N SER A 378 -27.68 9.75 -17.25
CA SER A 378 -26.27 9.90 -17.62
C SER A 378 -25.70 11.26 -17.22
N LYS A 379 -26.48 12.34 -17.37
CA LYS A 379 -26.08 13.68 -16.90
C LYS A 379 -25.88 13.73 -15.38
N SER A 380 -26.80 13.15 -14.61
CA SER A 380 -26.74 13.13 -13.15
C SER A 380 -25.54 12.33 -12.64
N VAL A 381 -25.29 11.17 -13.23
CA VAL A 381 -24.19 10.26 -12.85
C VAL A 381 -22.81 10.89 -13.08
N ARG A 382 -22.63 11.68 -14.15
CA ARG A 382 -21.37 12.41 -14.39
C ARG A 382 -21.03 13.43 -13.30
N ALA A 383 -22.00 13.83 -12.47
CA ALA A 383 -21.76 14.74 -11.36
C ALA A 383 -21.30 14.03 -10.07
N TYR A 384 -21.18 12.69 -10.08
CA TYR A 384 -20.73 11.95 -8.90
C TYR A 384 -19.28 12.28 -8.54
N LYS A 385 -19.05 12.46 -7.24
CA LYS A 385 -17.73 12.83 -6.69
C LYS A 385 -16.93 11.62 -6.19
N GLN A 386 -17.57 10.46 -6.12
CA GLN A 386 -16.93 9.20 -5.76
C GLN A 386 -17.00 8.25 -6.93
N ALA A 387 -15.87 7.66 -7.26
CA ALA A 387 -15.81 6.67 -8.31
C ALA A 387 -14.76 5.60 -8.10
N ILE A 388 -15.00 4.43 -8.66
CA ILE A 388 -14.00 3.42 -8.96
C ILE A 388 -13.73 3.49 -10.47
N VAL A 389 -12.48 3.40 -10.88
CA VAL A 389 -12.08 3.41 -12.29
C VAL A 389 -11.15 2.24 -12.56
N ALA A 390 -11.60 1.30 -13.39
CA ALA A 390 -10.86 0.09 -13.80
C ALA A 390 -10.05 0.26 -15.10
N LEU A 391 -9.77 1.52 -15.46
CA LEU A 391 -8.99 1.90 -16.63
C LEU A 391 -8.04 3.03 -16.28
N ARG A 392 -7.11 3.36 -17.19
CA ARG A 392 -6.20 4.48 -16.98
C ARG A 392 -6.99 5.77 -16.82
N LEU A 393 -6.53 6.65 -15.93
CA LEU A 393 -7.13 7.97 -15.73
C LEU A 393 -7.04 8.84 -16.99
N SER A 394 -6.09 8.55 -17.88
CA SER A 394 -6.01 9.14 -19.23
C SER A 394 -7.12 8.69 -20.19
N ASP A 395 -7.69 7.51 -19.96
CA ASP A 395 -8.60 6.85 -20.91
C ASP A 395 -10.08 7.16 -20.62
N GLN A 396 -10.35 8.03 -19.63
CA GLN A 396 -11.68 8.53 -19.30
C GLN A 396 -11.70 10.06 -19.21
N SER A 397 -12.83 10.65 -19.58
CA SER A 397 -13.10 12.11 -19.51
C SER A 397 -14.31 12.47 -18.63
N VAL A 398 -14.85 11.49 -17.92
CA VAL A 398 -16.02 11.63 -17.04
C VAL A 398 -15.64 12.40 -15.77
N LEU A 399 -14.52 12.02 -15.16
CA LEU A 399 -14.09 12.45 -13.83
C LEU A 399 -12.83 13.32 -13.92
N THR A 400 -12.86 14.42 -13.17
CA THR A 400 -11.69 15.27 -12.99
C THR A 400 -10.84 14.73 -11.84
N VAL A 401 -9.56 14.47 -12.12
CA VAL A 401 -8.60 13.97 -11.12
C VAL A 401 -7.47 14.99 -10.99
N ILE A 402 -7.23 15.42 -9.76
CA ILE A 402 -6.27 16.48 -9.42
C ILE A 402 -4.85 15.92 -9.35
N ASN A 403 -4.66 14.82 -8.63
CA ASN A 403 -3.35 14.21 -8.36
C ASN A 403 -3.02 13.07 -9.34
N ARG A 404 -3.06 13.34 -10.64
CA ARG A 404 -2.71 12.34 -11.66
C ARG A 404 -1.23 11.90 -11.52
N PRO A 405 -0.92 10.60 -11.63
CA PRO A 405 0.46 10.14 -11.62
C PRO A 405 1.21 10.64 -12.87
N ILE A 406 2.50 10.93 -12.74
CA ILE A 406 3.35 11.41 -13.85
C ILE A 406 3.54 10.32 -14.92
N ARG A 407 3.64 9.07 -14.49
CA ARG A 407 3.70 7.89 -15.36
C ARG A 407 2.56 6.96 -14.97
N GLU A 408 1.75 6.60 -15.94
CA GLU A 408 0.59 5.73 -15.75
C GLU A 408 0.77 4.48 -16.62
N PRO A 409 1.17 3.33 -16.03
CA PRO A 409 1.19 2.07 -16.75
C PRO A 409 -0.24 1.59 -17.07
N GLN A 410 -0.35 0.55 -17.88
CA GLN A 410 -1.58 -0.23 -17.98
C GLN A 410 -1.94 -0.74 -16.58
N LEU A 411 -3.21 -0.66 -16.17
CA LEU A 411 -3.64 -1.30 -14.93
C LEU A 411 -3.73 -2.81 -15.13
N GLU A 412 -3.27 -3.55 -14.13
CA GLU A 412 -3.56 -4.96 -14.03
C GLU A 412 -5.04 -5.18 -13.71
N GLU A 413 -5.52 -6.41 -13.89
CA GLU A 413 -6.93 -6.75 -13.79
C GLU A 413 -7.55 -6.42 -12.42
N GLN A 414 -6.82 -6.73 -11.34
CA GLN A 414 -7.24 -6.44 -9.97
C GLN A 414 -6.88 -5.02 -9.51
N GLU A 415 -6.22 -4.21 -10.34
CA GLU A 415 -5.82 -2.86 -9.95
C GLU A 415 -6.80 -1.83 -10.46
N HIS A 416 -7.35 -1.03 -9.56
CA HIS A 416 -8.30 0.03 -9.89
C HIS A 416 -7.89 1.33 -9.18
N TYR A 417 -8.43 2.45 -9.65
CA TYR A 417 -8.37 3.70 -8.91
C TYR A 417 -9.66 3.93 -8.14
N TYR A 418 -9.53 4.35 -6.89
CA TYR A 418 -10.62 4.95 -6.14
C TYR A 418 -10.45 6.46 -6.15
N ILE A 419 -11.49 7.17 -6.55
CA ILE A 419 -11.52 8.63 -6.63
C ILE A 419 -12.56 9.12 -5.62
N ALA A 420 -12.18 10.05 -4.76
CA ALA A 420 -13.09 10.76 -3.88
C ALA A 420 -12.71 12.24 -3.81
N ASP A 421 -13.66 13.13 -4.10
CA ASP A 421 -13.45 14.59 -4.08
C ASP A 421 -12.28 15.05 -4.98
N GLY A 422 -12.10 14.37 -6.11
CA GLY A 422 -11.04 14.66 -7.09
C GLY A 422 -9.65 14.12 -6.74
N LEU A 423 -9.48 13.49 -5.57
CA LEU A 423 -8.26 12.80 -5.19
C LEU A 423 -8.35 11.32 -5.56
N THR A 424 -7.29 10.78 -6.18
CA THR A 424 -7.16 9.37 -6.53
C THR A 424 -6.23 8.63 -5.56
N SER A 425 -6.60 7.38 -5.25
CA SER A 425 -5.77 6.37 -4.62
C SER A 425 -5.85 5.07 -5.42
N LYS A 426 -4.72 4.36 -5.55
CA LYS A 426 -4.70 3.05 -6.22
C LYS A 426 -5.16 1.98 -5.23
N MET A 427 -5.98 1.06 -5.68
CA MET A 427 -6.49 -0.03 -4.87
C MET A 427 -6.44 -1.36 -5.61
N LYS A 428 -6.41 -2.43 -4.83
CA LYS A 428 -6.55 -3.79 -5.32
C LYS A 428 -7.94 -4.31 -4.98
N VAL A 429 -8.65 -4.81 -5.97
CA VAL A 429 -10.01 -5.31 -5.86
C VAL A 429 -10.06 -6.83 -6.04
N LEU A 430 -11.14 -7.44 -5.59
CA LEU A 430 -11.42 -8.84 -5.89
C LEU A 430 -11.85 -8.98 -7.35
N MET A 431 -11.45 -10.09 -7.97
CA MET A 431 -11.88 -10.52 -9.30
C MET A 431 -12.33 -11.97 -9.20
N MET A 432 -13.27 -12.36 -10.05
CA MET A 432 -13.82 -13.72 -10.13
C MET A 432 -13.07 -14.59 -11.12
#